data_AF-A0A2U9IGY2-F1
#
_entry.id   AF-A0A2U9IGY2-F1
#
_cell.length_a   1.000
_cell.length_b   1.000
_cell.length_c   1.000
_cell.angle_alpha   90.00
_cell.angle_beta   90.00
_cell.angle_gamma   90.00
#
_symmetry.space_group_name_H-M   'P 1'
#
loop_
_entity.id
_entity.type
_entity.pdbx_description
1 polymer ?
#
loop_
_entity_poly.entity_id
_entity_poly.type
_entity_poly.pdbx_seq_one_letter_code
_entity_poly.pdbx_strand_id
1 'polypeptide(L)'
;MDWEKLGEKFPYLENDVKEAVLSILKASEREDREFNIISFYSGLGREINNIEDTWIKRINDECNEYPSVCEGLARGISELKEIKKEKFMTLISSKLMAIYVLSKIDLSIPTLKDGIIYAIDVIKEEKNLGEVGKNFGENYRRMPIEIKEKMKELLNNSSFAYEFLRAINLNEFSDIYNFKNSEVMEVIGEKFNQLNDFQKRKILFSADRGLGRGIGKIFDSLTYSWKLNIIEEAKNNKEFALGLIECIDLEYIQDKVFFELLNIALKDCKLSFAMGTNLGQNFSYLTEDLKSKVEEITFENKEFAKGIGNGFSITFNKFFDLFMNYKELKEEDEIRILNLALKNKDVAEGILQNLSYIILSKHKNKILKLVENNEQYIEKFLKLLNRRVNEFDIDELFNLAKGKYMVELGKILCENFPQLNKEKRKKIIEKIENRDFYQGFLECGDKTS
;
A
#
# COMPACT_ATOMS: atom_id res chain seq x y z
N MET A 1 13.88 11.17 35.00
CA MET A 1 15.00 12.11 34.77
C MET A 1 14.66 12.88 33.51
N ASP A 2 14.88 14.19 33.47
CA ASP A 2 14.66 14.99 32.26
C ASP A 2 15.90 14.84 31.37
N TRP A 3 15.86 13.84 30.49
CA TRP A 3 17.00 13.44 29.65
C TRP A 3 17.41 14.53 28.67
N GLU A 4 16.43 15.25 28.12
CA GLU A 4 16.64 16.37 27.21
C GLU A 4 17.44 17.51 27.88
N LYS A 5 17.02 17.97 29.06
CA LYS A 5 17.80 18.97 29.82
C LYS A 5 19.19 18.48 30.22
N LEU A 6 19.37 17.17 30.44
CA LEU A 6 20.69 16.61 30.72
C LEU A 6 21.57 16.65 29.46
N GLY A 7 21.00 16.37 28.28
CA GLY A 7 21.66 16.49 26.99
C GLY A 7 22.18 17.90 26.73
N GLU A 8 21.38 18.92 27.02
CA GLU A 8 21.80 20.34 26.89
C GLU A 8 22.99 20.68 27.82
N LYS A 9 23.05 20.07 29.01
CA LYS A 9 24.14 20.31 29.96
C LYS A 9 25.40 19.51 29.64
N PHE A 10 25.30 18.47 28.83
CA PHE A 10 26.38 17.52 28.57
C PHE A 10 27.70 18.17 28.10
N PRO A 11 27.74 19.16 27.19
CA PRO A 11 29.00 19.75 26.74
C PRO A 11 29.85 20.30 27.89
N TYR A 12 29.19 20.78 28.95
CA TYR A 12 29.79 21.44 30.11
C TYR A 12 30.18 20.48 31.24
N LEU A 13 29.92 19.18 31.10
CA LEU A 13 30.31 18.16 32.08
C LEU A 13 31.79 17.77 31.93
N GLU A 14 32.39 17.36 33.04
CA GLU A 14 33.72 16.71 33.04
C GLU A 14 33.67 15.38 32.28
N ASN A 15 34.79 14.97 31.68
CA ASN A 15 34.82 13.83 30.76
C ASN A 15 34.42 12.51 31.43
N ASP A 16 34.83 12.27 32.68
CA ASP A 16 34.43 11.11 33.47
C ASP A 16 32.90 11.09 33.74
N VAL A 17 32.30 12.25 33.98
CA VAL A 17 30.84 12.39 34.12
C VAL A 17 30.13 12.13 32.79
N LYS A 18 30.67 12.61 31.67
CA LYS A 18 30.13 12.33 30.32
C LYS A 18 30.09 10.82 30.05
N GLU A 19 31.16 10.10 30.36
CA GLU A 19 31.22 8.63 30.23
C GLU A 19 30.14 7.94 31.07
N ALA A 20 29.99 8.37 32.33
CA ALA A 20 29.01 7.80 33.25
C ALA A 20 27.58 8.02 32.73
N VAL A 21 27.26 9.21 32.23
CA VAL A 21 25.95 9.53 31.65
C VAL A 21 25.64 8.63 30.46
N LEU A 22 26.56 8.50 29.50
CA LEU A 22 26.37 7.65 28.33
C LEU A 22 26.23 6.17 28.71
N SER A 23 27.00 5.72 29.71
CA SER A 23 26.92 4.34 30.22
C SER A 23 25.56 4.06 30.84
N ILE A 24 25.03 4.97 31.67
CA ILE A 24 23.70 4.83 32.30
C ILE A 24 22.60 4.85 31.23
N LEU A 25 22.69 5.77 30.27
CA LEU A 25 21.73 5.89 29.18
C LEU A 25 21.63 4.58 28.36
N LYS A 26 22.77 3.93 28.10
CA LYS A 26 22.85 2.66 27.37
C LYS A 26 22.49 1.43 28.21
N ALA A 27 22.76 1.46 29.50
CA ALA A 27 22.49 0.35 30.42
C ALA A 27 21.01 0.22 30.81
N SER A 28 20.16 1.18 30.42
CA SER A 28 18.72 1.09 30.70
C SER A 28 18.08 -0.05 29.88
N GLU A 29 17.76 -1.17 30.54
CA GLU A 29 16.98 -2.28 29.95
C GLU A 29 15.47 -1.98 29.88
N ARG A 30 15.05 -0.76 30.21
CA ARG A 30 13.65 -0.38 30.28
C ARG A 30 13.04 -0.19 28.88
N GLU A 31 11.73 -0.40 28.80
CA GLU A 31 10.91 -0.17 27.59
C GLU A 31 11.01 1.27 27.06
N ASP A 32 11.39 2.24 27.89
CA ASP A 32 11.54 3.66 27.53
C ASP A 32 12.95 4.03 27.02
N ARG A 33 13.85 3.06 26.83
CA ARG A 33 15.26 3.31 26.43
C ARG A 33 15.37 4.14 25.16
N GLU A 34 14.66 3.79 24.09
CA GLU A 34 14.75 4.51 22.80
C GLU A 34 14.29 5.96 22.94
N PHE A 35 13.17 6.19 23.63
CA PHE A 35 12.67 7.53 23.90
C PHE A 35 13.68 8.36 24.70
N ASN A 36 14.29 7.77 25.73
CA ASN A 36 15.29 8.44 26.56
C ASN A 36 16.55 8.79 25.76
N ILE A 37 17.01 7.90 24.88
CA ILE A 37 18.14 8.16 23.97
C ILE A 37 17.81 9.33 23.03
N ILE A 38 16.66 9.29 22.36
CA ILE A 38 16.23 10.36 21.44
C ILE A 38 16.13 11.70 22.20
N SER A 39 15.49 11.70 23.37
CA SER A 39 15.31 12.88 24.22
C SER A 39 16.66 13.48 24.64
N PHE A 40 17.58 12.66 25.16
CA PHE A 40 18.92 13.10 25.53
C PHE A 40 19.68 13.70 24.34
N TYR A 41 19.73 12.97 23.21
CA TYR A 41 20.47 13.43 22.04
C TYR A 41 19.81 14.63 21.34
N SER A 42 18.50 14.84 21.50
CA SER A 42 17.82 16.07 21.06
C SER A 42 18.31 17.29 21.85
N GLY A 43 18.37 17.18 23.17
CA GLY A 43 18.98 18.24 24.00
C GLY A 43 20.44 18.49 23.64
N LEU A 44 21.21 17.41 23.41
CA LEU A 44 22.61 17.52 22.99
C LEU A 44 22.77 18.21 21.62
N GLY A 45 21.89 17.90 20.66
CA GLY A 45 21.90 18.49 19.33
C GLY A 45 21.72 20.00 19.34
N ARG A 46 20.92 20.53 20.27
CA ARG A 46 20.76 21.99 20.49
C ARG A 46 22.02 22.68 21.00
N GLU A 47 22.97 21.93 21.55
CA GLU A 47 24.20 22.46 22.12
C GLU A 47 25.44 22.03 21.32
N ILE A 48 25.26 21.53 20.09
CA ILE A 48 26.33 20.97 19.26
C ILE A 48 27.53 21.92 19.06
N ASN A 49 27.27 23.23 19.00
CA ASN A 49 28.30 24.25 18.80
C ASN A 49 29.30 24.34 19.97
N ASN A 50 28.93 23.79 21.13
CA ASN A 50 29.69 23.79 22.38
C ASN A 50 30.37 22.43 22.64
N ILE A 51 30.13 21.41 21.81
CA ILE A 51 30.74 20.07 21.95
C ILE A 51 32.11 20.04 21.26
N GLU A 52 33.09 19.42 21.91
CA GLU A 52 34.42 19.18 21.34
C GLU A 52 34.36 18.20 20.15
N ASP A 53 35.21 18.38 19.13
CA ASP A 53 35.16 17.55 17.91
C ASP A 53 35.44 16.07 18.17
N THR A 54 36.26 15.76 19.19
CA THR A 54 36.54 14.40 19.64
C THR A 54 35.26 13.69 20.10
N TRP A 55 34.39 14.40 20.82
CA TRP A 55 33.09 13.89 21.26
C TRP A 55 32.10 13.76 20.10
N ILE A 56 32.08 14.71 19.15
CA ILE A 56 31.21 14.61 17.96
C ILE A 56 31.55 13.36 17.14
N LYS A 57 32.85 13.09 16.92
CA LYS A 57 33.30 11.88 16.21
C LYS A 57 32.84 10.61 16.91
N ARG A 58 32.99 10.54 18.23
CA ARG A 58 32.51 9.40 19.00
C ARG A 58 30.99 9.24 18.87
N ILE A 59 30.21 10.31 18.96
CA ILE A 59 28.76 10.22 18.83
C ILE A 59 28.35 9.76 17.42
N ASN A 60 29.08 10.18 16.38
CA ASN A 60 28.87 9.65 15.03
C ASN A 60 29.13 8.14 14.95
N ASP A 61 30.16 7.64 15.62
CA ASP A 61 30.44 6.21 15.68
C ASP A 61 29.30 5.48 16.41
N GLU A 62 28.81 6.04 17.52
CA GLU A 62 27.67 5.50 18.27
C GLU A 62 26.37 5.50 17.46
N CYS A 63 26.15 6.49 16.60
CA CYS A 63 24.99 6.51 15.73
C CYS A 63 24.94 5.30 14.79
N ASN A 64 26.08 4.84 14.28
CA ASN A 64 26.12 3.66 13.41
C ASN A 64 25.65 2.40 14.15
N GLU A 65 25.85 2.33 15.46
CA GLU A 65 25.37 1.24 16.32
C GLU A 65 23.92 1.45 16.78
N TYR A 66 23.51 2.70 17.00
CA TYR A 66 22.22 3.09 17.57
C TYR A 66 21.58 4.24 16.78
N PRO A 67 20.73 3.96 15.76
CA PRO A 67 20.11 4.99 14.92
C PRO A 67 19.32 6.07 15.68
N SER A 68 18.74 5.73 16.85
CA SER A 68 18.06 6.67 17.75
C SER A 68 18.95 7.83 18.22
N VAL A 69 20.27 7.63 18.27
CA VAL A 69 21.25 8.68 18.58
C VAL A 69 21.26 9.75 17.47
N CYS A 70 21.36 9.30 16.22
CA CYS A 70 21.29 10.18 15.06
C CYS A 70 19.96 10.92 14.97
N GLU A 71 18.86 10.21 15.21
CA GLU A 71 17.53 10.80 15.19
C GLU A 71 17.39 11.91 16.23
N GLY A 72 17.79 11.64 17.49
CA GLY A 72 17.80 12.64 18.55
C GLY A 72 18.65 13.84 18.17
N LEU A 73 19.91 13.63 17.79
CA LEU A 73 20.81 14.72 17.39
C LEU A 73 20.25 15.57 16.25
N ALA A 74 19.73 14.94 15.19
CA ALA A 74 19.18 15.65 14.04
C ALA A 74 17.95 16.49 14.41
N ARG A 75 17.10 16.01 15.34
CA ARG A 75 15.98 16.81 15.89
C ARG A 75 16.51 18.05 16.61
N GLY A 76 17.46 17.89 17.53
CA GLY A 76 18.06 19.02 18.24
C GLY A 76 18.74 20.04 17.32
N ILE A 77 19.49 19.56 16.32
CA ILE A 77 20.18 20.41 15.34
C ILE A 77 19.17 21.21 14.49
N SER A 78 18.01 20.64 14.17
CA SER A 78 16.99 21.34 13.37
C SER A 78 16.39 22.56 14.06
N GLU A 79 16.54 22.65 15.39
CA GLU A 79 16.06 23.79 16.18
C GLU A 79 17.09 24.93 16.27
N LEU A 80 18.32 24.71 15.77
CA LEU A 80 19.38 25.70 15.78
C LEU A 80 19.14 26.79 14.74
N LYS A 81 19.36 28.04 15.15
CA LYS A 81 19.42 29.18 14.22
C LYS A 81 20.71 29.21 13.40
N GLU A 82 21.81 28.71 13.98
CA GLU A 82 23.12 28.69 13.36
C GLU A 82 23.93 27.50 13.89
N ILE A 83 24.65 26.83 13.00
CA ILE A 83 25.62 25.78 13.33
C ILE A 83 26.98 26.13 12.72
N LYS A 84 28.04 26.02 13.52
CA LYS A 84 29.40 26.28 13.05
C LYS A 84 29.77 25.30 11.94
N LYS A 85 30.33 25.81 10.85
CA LYS A 85 30.68 25.02 9.65
C LYS A 85 31.53 23.79 9.98
N GLU A 86 32.57 23.94 10.81
CA GLU A 86 33.43 22.83 11.25
C GLU A 86 32.68 21.70 11.98
N LYS A 87 31.71 22.06 12.83
CA LYS A 87 30.90 21.11 13.60
C LYS A 87 29.95 20.37 12.68
N PHE A 88 29.30 21.11 11.78
CA PHE A 88 28.43 20.53 10.76
C PHE A 88 29.18 19.54 9.87
N MET A 89 30.36 19.90 9.36
CA MET A 89 31.20 19.03 8.53
C MET A 89 31.62 17.75 9.28
N THR A 90 31.94 17.87 10.57
CA THR A 90 32.31 16.70 11.38
C THR A 90 31.12 15.76 11.57
N LEU A 91 29.92 16.29 11.84
CA LEU A 91 28.70 15.49 12.00
C LEU A 91 28.38 14.67 10.74
N ILE A 92 28.30 15.32 9.59
CA ILE A 92 27.89 14.68 8.33
C ILE A 92 28.97 13.80 7.68
N SER A 93 30.08 13.53 8.38
CA SER A 93 31.14 12.64 7.90
C SER A 93 30.70 11.17 7.88
N SER A 94 29.76 10.78 8.75
CA SER A 94 29.11 9.47 8.69
C SER A 94 27.91 9.51 7.74
N LYS A 95 27.74 8.45 6.97
CA LYS A 95 26.63 8.26 6.05
C LYS A 95 25.27 8.31 6.76
N LEU A 96 25.13 7.59 7.87
CA LEU A 96 23.88 7.54 8.62
C LEU A 96 23.54 8.90 9.23
N MET A 97 24.54 9.58 9.82
CA MET A 97 24.37 10.93 10.35
C MET A 97 23.99 11.94 9.27
N ALA A 98 24.63 11.88 8.10
CA ALA A 98 24.29 12.72 6.96
C ALA A 98 22.82 12.55 6.55
N ILE A 99 22.28 11.32 6.49
CA ILE A 99 20.87 11.07 6.18
C ILE A 99 19.96 11.74 7.22
N TYR A 100 20.16 11.48 8.50
CA TYR A 100 19.30 12.03 9.57
C TYR A 100 19.37 13.55 9.64
N VAL A 101 20.57 14.13 9.56
CA VAL A 101 20.75 15.58 9.56
C VAL A 101 20.09 16.21 8.33
N LEU A 102 20.31 15.68 7.12
CA LEU A 102 19.66 16.19 5.91
C LEU A 102 18.14 16.01 5.90
N SER A 103 17.59 15.08 6.69
CA SER A 103 16.15 14.90 6.84
C SER A 103 15.46 15.93 7.73
N LYS A 104 16.22 16.76 8.48
CA LYS A 104 15.65 17.72 9.43
C LYS A 104 16.18 19.15 9.30
N ILE A 105 17.38 19.33 8.77
CA ILE A 105 18.03 20.66 8.76
C ILE A 105 17.35 21.63 7.77
N ASP A 106 17.33 22.92 8.10
CA ASP A 106 16.89 23.97 7.17
C ASP A 106 17.93 24.14 6.05
N LEU A 107 17.57 23.66 4.85
CA LEU A 107 18.42 23.69 3.66
C LEU A 107 18.53 25.09 3.03
N SER A 108 17.84 26.10 3.56
CA SER A 108 17.94 27.49 3.10
C SER A 108 19.11 28.27 3.71
N ILE A 109 19.77 27.73 4.75
CA ILE A 109 20.86 28.40 5.46
C ILE A 109 22.13 28.48 4.57
N PRO A 110 22.55 29.67 4.10
CA PRO A 110 23.65 29.78 3.12
C PRO A 110 25.01 29.32 3.66
N THR A 111 25.25 29.47 4.96
CA THR A 111 26.52 29.10 5.61
C THR A 111 26.76 27.58 5.62
N LEU A 112 25.71 26.77 5.43
CA LEU A 112 25.78 25.30 5.42
C LEU A 112 25.87 24.70 4.03
N LYS A 113 25.82 25.53 2.98
CA LYS A 113 25.79 25.12 1.57
C LYS A 113 26.82 24.05 1.23
N ASP A 114 28.09 24.31 1.53
CA ASP A 114 29.18 23.39 1.18
C ASP A 114 29.06 22.05 1.91
N GLY A 115 28.61 22.08 3.16
CA GLY A 115 28.38 20.86 3.93
C GLY A 115 27.19 20.07 3.40
N ILE A 116 26.10 20.72 3.02
CA ILE A 116 24.95 20.03 2.41
C ILE A 116 25.36 19.37 1.09
N ILE A 117 26.13 20.07 0.25
CA ILE A 117 26.68 19.51 -1.00
C ILE A 117 27.54 18.28 -0.72
N TYR A 118 28.42 18.36 0.28
CA TYR A 118 29.24 17.23 0.72
C TYR A 118 28.39 16.06 1.23
N ALA A 119 27.37 16.33 2.06
CA ALA A 119 26.48 15.31 2.57
C ALA A 119 25.74 14.58 1.44
N ILE A 120 25.29 15.30 0.40
CA ILE A 120 24.70 14.69 -0.80
C ILE A 120 25.66 13.69 -1.44
N ASP A 121 26.94 14.05 -1.61
CA ASP A 121 27.95 13.13 -2.14
C ASP A 121 28.15 11.88 -1.29
N VAL A 122 28.05 12.01 0.04
CA VAL A 122 28.15 10.88 0.98
C VAL A 122 26.96 9.93 0.87
N ILE A 123 25.74 10.45 0.64
CA ILE A 123 24.51 9.65 0.71
C ILE A 123 23.94 9.21 -0.64
N LYS A 124 24.44 9.70 -1.78
CA LYS A 124 23.77 9.49 -3.09
C LYS A 124 23.58 8.04 -3.54
N GLU A 125 24.39 7.13 -3.02
CA GLU A 125 24.28 5.68 -3.29
C GLU A 125 23.35 4.95 -2.30
N GLU A 126 22.69 5.65 -1.37
CA GLU A 126 21.75 5.04 -0.44
C GLU A 126 20.41 4.71 -1.08
N LYS A 127 19.74 3.70 -0.54
CA LYS A 127 18.43 3.27 -1.02
C LYS A 127 17.28 4.01 -0.35
N ASN A 128 17.39 4.27 0.95
CA ASN A 128 16.29 4.76 1.78
C ASN A 128 16.46 6.25 2.08
N LEU A 129 16.01 7.09 1.17
CA LEU A 129 16.20 8.55 1.23
C LEU A 129 14.86 9.32 1.30
N GLY A 130 13.76 8.66 1.64
CA GLY A 130 12.41 9.27 1.65
C GLY A 130 12.29 10.51 2.54
N GLU A 131 12.68 10.43 3.81
CA GLU A 131 12.63 11.59 4.72
C GLU A 131 13.55 12.74 4.27
N VAL A 132 14.68 12.41 3.62
CA VAL A 132 15.55 13.42 3.00
C VAL A 132 14.82 14.07 1.81
N GLY A 133 14.22 13.28 0.92
CA GLY A 133 13.42 13.77 -0.20
C GLY A 133 12.31 14.72 0.23
N LYS A 134 11.57 14.35 1.28
CA LYS A 134 10.52 15.18 1.88
C LYS A 134 11.07 16.53 2.36
N ASN A 135 12.14 16.54 3.16
CA ASN A 135 12.74 17.78 3.67
C ASN A 135 13.29 18.67 2.54
N PHE A 136 13.90 18.07 1.51
CA PHE A 136 14.33 18.80 0.31
C PHE A 136 13.15 19.44 -0.42
N GLY A 137 12.02 18.74 -0.51
CA GLY A 137 10.83 19.27 -1.16
C GLY A 137 10.21 20.43 -0.38
N GLU A 138 10.11 20.31 0.95
CA GLU A 138 9.60 21.37 1.83
C GLU A 138 10.46 22.64 1.78
N ASN A 139 11.78 22.51 1.56
CA ASN A 139 12.71 23.63 1.48
C ASN A 139 13.03 24.10 0.06
N TYR A 140 12.52 23.42 -0.99
CA TYR A 140 12.95 23.60 -2.37
C TYR A 140 12.94 25.07 -2.80
N ARG A 141 11.89 25.85 -2.50
CA ARG A 141 11.81 27.25 -2.92
C ARG A 141 12.90 28.15 -2.33
N ARG A 142 13.26 27.93 -1.05
CA ARG A 142 14.21 28.77 -0.29
C ARG A 142 15.67 28.30 -0.41
N MET A 143 15.87 27.08 -0.91
CA MET A 143 17.18 26.44 -1.02
C MET A 143 18.09 27.16 -2.05
N PRO A 144 19.39 27.38 -1.74
CA PRO A 144 20.38 27.89 -2.69
C PRO A 144 20.44 27.10 -3.99
N ILE A 145 20.76 27.78 -5.11
CA ILE A 145 20.75 27.19 -6.45
C ILE A 145 21.77 26.05 -6.58
N GLU A 146 22.92 26.16 -5.93
CA GLU A 146 23.96 25.15 -5.99
C GLU A 146 23.53 23.84 -5.30
N ILE A 147 22.75 23.94 -4.23
CA ILE A 147 22.17 22.76 -3.58
C ILE A 147 21.08 22.15 -4.47
N LYS A 148 20.25 22.96 -5.15
CA LYS A 148 19.26 22.47 -6.13
C LYS A 148 19.92 21.69 -7.26
N GLU A 149 21.01 22.20 -7.81
CA GLU A 149 21.74 21.51 -8.87
C GLU A 149 22.36 20.21 -8.34
N LYS A 150 22.96 20.23 -7.13
CA LYS A 150 23.55 19.02 -6.54
C LYS A 150 22.51 17.96 -6.18
N MET A 151 21.34 18.37 -5.69
CA MET A 151 20.21 17.50 -5.34
C MET A 151 19.76 16.65 -6.53
N LYS A 152 19.96 17.10 -7.78
CA LYS A 152 19.58 16.32 -8.96
C LYS A 152 20.26 14.95 -9.03
N GLU A 153 21.43 14.77 -8.40
CA GLU A 153 22.09 13.46 -8.27
C GLU A 153 21.24 12.46 -7.46
N LEU A 154 20.41 12.95 -6.52
CA LEU A 154 19.54 12.11 -5.69
C LEU A 154 18.23 11.72 -6.37
N LEU A 155 17.84 12.38 -7.47
CA LEU A 155 16.57 12.13 -8.15
C LEU A 155 16.49 10.75 -8.83
N ASN A 156 17.62 10.08 -9.02
CA ASN A 156 17.65 8.69 -9.49
C ASN A 156 17.25 7.69 -8.39
N ASN A 157 17.28 8.09 -7.12
CA ASN A 157 16.76 7.30 -6.02
C ASN A 157 15.23 7.42 -5.97
N SER A 158 14.50 6.30 -6.10
CA SER A 158 13.04 6.30 -6.14
C SER A 158 12.40 6.78 -4.85
N SER A 159 12.93 6.40 -3.68
CA SER A 159 12.42 6.81 -2.38
C SER A 159 12.56 8.33 -2.16
N PHE A 160 13.72 8.90 -2.52
CA PHE A 160 13.94 10.34 -2.51
C PHE A 160 12.99 11.05 -3.46
N ALA A 161 12.95 10.64 -4.74
CA ALA A 161 12.15 11.29 -5.77
C ALA A 161 10.66 11.26 -5.44
N TYR A 162 10.15 10.14 -4.95
CA TYR A 162 8.76 9.97 -4.55
C TYR A 162 8.36 11.00 -3.48
N GLU A 163 9.06 11.05 -2.35
CA GLU A 163 8.73 11.97 -1.25
C GLU A 163 9.03 13.43 -1.60
N PHE A 164 10.09 13.69 -2.37
CA PHE A 164 10.39 15.03 -2.89
C PHE A 164 9.24 15.59 -3.74
N LEU A 165 8.77 14.83 -4.73
CA LEU A 165 7.69 15.26 -5.62
C LEU A 165 6.35 15.41 -4.88
N ARG A 166 6.11 14.62 -3.83
CA ARG A 166 4.93 14.79 -2.97
C ARG A 166 4.97 16.14 -2.22
N ALA A 167 6.14 16.54 -1.74
CA ALA A 167 6.31 17.76 -0.96
C ALA A 167 6.34 19.07 -1.78
N ILE A 168 6.90 19.09 -3.00
CA ILE A 168 7.02 20.33 -3.80
C ILE A 168 5.73 20.75 -4.53
N ASN A 169 5.65 21.99 -5.02
CA ASN A 169 4.71 22.34 -6.08
C ASN A 169 5.32 22.02 -7.45
N LEU A 170 4.66 21.17 -8.26
CA LEU A 170 5.24 20.71 -9.53
C LEU A 170 5.39 21.83 -10.58
N ASN A 171 4.68 22.95 -10.44
CA ASN A 171 4.86 24.10 -11.32
C ASN A 171 6.23 24.81 -11.14
N GLU A 172 6.91 24.59 -10.00
CA GLU A 172 8.22 25.16 -9.67
C GLU A 172 9.39 24.25 -10.08
N PHE A 173 9.12 23.05 -10.60
CA PHE A 173 10.13 22.05 -10.93
C PHE A 173 10.14 21.71 -12.43
N SER A 174 11.24 22.04 -13.11
CA SER A 174 11.36 21.89 -14.57
C SER A 174 11.65 20.47 -15.04
N ASP A 175 12.22 19.64 -14.15
CA ASP A 175 12.84 18.37 -14.53
C ASP A 175 11.90 17.16 -14.34
N ILE A 176 10.59 17.39 -14.20
CA ILE A 176 9.56 16.34 -14.03
C ILE A 176 9.56 15.28 -15.14
N TYR A 177 10.13 15.57 -16.31
CA TYR A 177 10.11 14.67 -17.48
C TYR A 177 11.27 13.66 -17.49
N ASN A 178 12.21 13.77 -16.55
CA ASN A 178 13.37 12.89 -16.50
C ASN A 178 13.07 11.59 -15.74
N PHE A 179 11.95 11.53 -15.02
CA PHE A 179 11.57 10.34 -14.27
C PHE A 179 11.00 9.26 -15.19
N LYS A 180 11.39 8.01 -14.89
CA LYS A 180 10.91 6.80 -15.57
C LYS A 180 10.43 5.72 -14.60
N ASN A 181 10.51 5.99 -13.29
CA ASN A 181 10.07 5.06 -12.27
C ASN A 181 8.54 5.17 -12.12
N SER A 182 7.85 4.04 -12.20
CA SER A 182 6.38 4.00 -12.20
C SER A 182 5.76 4.59 -10.92
N GLU A 183 6.32 4.36 -9.74
CA GLU A 183 5.82 4.92 -8.48
C GLU A 183 5.97 6.46 -8.45
N VAL A 184 7.08 6.96 -8.99
CA VAL A 184 7.33 8.40 -9.11
C VAL A 184 6.38 9.03 -10.14
N MET A 185 6.13 8.35 -11.26
CA MET A 185 5.16 8.79 -12.27
C MET A 185 3.73 8.83 -11.73
N GLU A 186 3.38 7.93 -10.80
CA GLU A 186 2.09 7.95 -10.11
C GLU A 186 1.92 9.24 -9.28
N VAL A 187 2.94 9.66 -8.52
CA VAL A 187 2.91 10.95 -7.78
C VAL A 187 2.73 12.13 -8.74
N ILE A 188 3.42 12.11 -9.89
CA ILE A 188 3.25 13.15 -10.91
C ILE A 188 1.81 13.17 -11.44
N GLY A 189 1.22 12.00 -11.66
CA GLY A 189 -0.16 11.84 -12.10
C GLY A 189 -1.17 12.38 -11.08
N GLU A 190 -0.98 12.10 -9.77
CA GLU A 190 -1.84 12.61 -8.70
C GLU A 190 -1.81 14.15 -8.61
N LYS A 191 -0.71 14.76 -9.05
CA LYS A 191 -0.49 16.20 -9.03
C LYS A 191 -0.58 16.83 -10.42
N PHE A 192 -1.15 16.13 -11.41
CA PHE A 192 -1.22 16.57 -12.80
C PHE A 192 -1.90 17.94 -12.97
N ASN A 193 -2.86 18.30 -12.10
CA ASN A 193 -3.51 19.61 -12.12
C ASN A 193 -2.58 20.80 -11.78
N GLN A 194 -1.45 20.56 -11.10
CA GLN A 194 -0.45 21.59 -10.82
C GLN A 194 0.37 21.96 -12.06
N LEU A 195 0.39 21.09 -13.07
CA LEU A 195 1.17 21.28 -14.29
C LEU A 195 0.50 22.28 -15.23
N ASN A 196 1.32 23.11 -15.89
CA ASN A 196 0.84 23.92 -17.01
C ASN A 196 0.59 23.05 -18.26
N ASP A 197 -0.08 23.62 -19.26
CA ASP A 197 -0.47 22.88 -20.46
C ASP A 197 0.71 22.29 -21.26
N PHE A 198 1.86 22.97 -21.26
CA PHE A 198 3.06 22.45 -21.90
C PHE A 198 3.62 21.24 -21.14
N GLN A 199 3.70 21.34 -19.81
CA GLN A 199 4.12 20.24 -18.92
C GLN A 199 3.22 19.02 -19.07
N LYS A 200 1.90 19.22 -19.08
CA LYS A 200 0.91 18.14 -19.26
C LYS A 200 1.09 17.41 -20.58
N ARG A 201 1.26 18.13 -21.70
CA ARG A 201 1.51 17.47 -23.00
C ARG A 201 2.83 16.72 -22.99
N LYS A 202 3.87 17.31 -22.41
CA LYS A 202 5.20 16.71 -22.42
C LYS A 202 5.30 15.44 -21.58
N ILE A 203 4.66 15.38 -20.40
CA ILE A 203 4.65 14.18 -19.55
C ILE A 203 3.83 13.04 -20.18
N LEU A 204 2.77 13.36 -20.93
CA LEU A 204 1.97 12.35 -21.63
C LEU A 204 2.74 11.64 -22.75
N PHE A 205 3.73 12.28 -23.39
CA PHE A 205 4.59 11.59 -24.36
C PHE A 205 5.41 10.43 -23.77
N SER A 206 5.63 10.43 -22.46
CA SER A 206 6.31 9.35 -21.72
C SER A 206 5.34 8.65 -20.76
N ALA A 207 4.06 8.61 -21.10
CA ALA A 207 3.03 8.01 -20.28
C ALA A 207 3.31 6.52 -20.05
N ASP A 208 3.22 6.11 -18.78
CA ASP A 208 3.33 4.73 -18.35
C ASP A 208 2.14 4.36 -17.45
N ARG A 209 2.16 3.14 -16.92
CA ARG A 209 1.11 2.69 -15.99
C ARG A 209 1.06 3.51 -14.70
N GLY A 210 2.20 3.99 -14.21
CA GLY A 210 2.28 4.80 -13.00
C GLY A 210 1.54 6.12 -13.18
N LEU A 211 1.86 6.85 -14.24
CA LEU A 211 1.19 8.09 -14.60
C LEU A 211 -0.32 7.85 -14.79
N GLY A 212 -0.69 6.74 -15.44
CA GLY A 212 -2.09 6.33 -15.60
C GLY A 212 -2.81 6.22 -14.26
N ARG A 213 -2.22 5.51 -13.29
CA ARG A 213 -2.80 5.36 -11.94
C ARG A 213 -2.99 6.69 -11.24
N GLY A 214 -1.95 7.53 -11.23
CA GLY A 214 -1.99 8.83 -10.57
C GLY A 214 -3.05 9.74 -11.17
N ILE A 215 -3.14 9.80 -12.51
CA ILE A 215 -4.18 10.56 -13.21
C ILE A 215 -5.56 9.98 -12.93
N GLY A 216 -5.70 8.64 -12.88
CA GLY A 216 -6.95 7.96 -12.55
C GLY A 216 -7.55 8.44 -11.22
N LYS A 217 -6.72 8.53 -10.17
CA LYS A 217 -7.14 9.00 -8.83
C LYS A 217 -7.70 10.42 -8.80
N ILE A 218 -7.31 11.27 -9.76
CA ILE A 218 -7.77 12.67 -9.82
C ILE A 218 -8.57 12.97 -11.08
N PHE A 219 -8.95 11.94 -11.86
CA PHE A 219 -9.48 12.12 -13.20
C PHE A 219 -10.72 13.02 -13.21
N ASP A 220 -11.60 12.88 -12.22
CA ASP A 220 -12.82 13.66 -12.13
C ASP A 220 -12.61 15.17 -11.94
N SER A 221 -11.51 15.54 -11.28
CA SER A 221 -11.11 16.94 -11.08
C SER A 221 -10.52 17.61 -12.33
N LEU A 222 -10.21 16.84 -13.38
CA LEU A 222 -9.69 17.39 -14.63
C LEU A 222 -10.76 18.17 -15.39
N THR A 223 -10.34 19.19 -16.14
CA THR A 223 -11.23 19.87 -17.08
C THR A 223 -11.69 18.91 -18.18
N TYR A 224 -12.85 19.16 -18.76
CA TYR A 224 -13.38 18.33 -19.86
C TYR A 224 -12.39 18.19 -21.04
N SER A 225 -11.70 19.27 -21.42
CA SER A 225 -10.67 19.23 -22.46
C SER A 225 -9.51 18.28 -22.12
N TRP A 226 -9.08 18.26 -20.85
CA TRP A 226 -8.02 17.36 -20.40
C TRP A 226 -8.50 15.92 -20.29
N LYS A 227 -9.73 15.66 -19.83
CA LYS A 227 -10.33 14.32 -19.87
C LYS A 227 -10.28 13.72 -21.28
N LEU A 228 -10.62 14.47 -22.32
CA LEU A 228 -10.54 14.01 -23.71
C LEU A 228 -9.10 13.69 -24.15
N ASN A 229 -8.12 14.53 -23.80
CA ASN A 229 -6.72 14.26 -24.12
C ASN A 229 -6.20 12.99 -23.42
N ILE A 230 -6.58 12.77 -22.16
CA ILE A 230 -6.21 11.57 -21.40
C ILE A 230 -6.82 10.31 -22.02
N ILE A 231 -8.09 10.38 -22.45
CA ILE A 231 -8.75 9.28 -23.16
C ILE A 231 -8.04 8.99 -24.48
N GLU A 232 -7.64 10.02 -25.23
CA GLU A 232 -6.88 9.85 -26.47
C GLU A 232 -5.52 9.20 -26.24
N GLU A 233 -4.81 9.57 -25.17
CA GLU A 233 -3.57 8.89 -24.78
C GLU A 233 -3.84 7.42 -24.42
N ALA A 234 -4.89 7.13 -23.66
CA ALA A 234 -5.28 5.77 -23.31
C ALA A 234 -5.63 4.90 -24.53
N LYS A 235 -6.14 5.48 -25.63
CA LYS A 235 -6.36 4.73 -26.89
C LYS A 235 -5.04 4.27 -27.52
N ASN A 236 -3.99 5.08 -27.38
CA ASN A 236 -2.72 4.88 -28.06
C ASN A 236 -1.66 4.18 -27.19
N ASN A 237 -1.87 4.14 -25.87
CA ASN A 237 -0.91 3.62 -24.90
C ASN A 237 -1.58 2.67 -23.90
N LYS A 238 -1.36 1.37 -24.10
CA LYS A 238 -1.98 0.29 -23.30
C LYS A 238 -1.56 0.31 -21.82
N GLU A 239 -0.29 0.54 -21.52
CA GLU A 239 0.17 0.54 -20.12
C GLU A 239 -0.40 1.73 -19.35
N PHE A 240 -0.45 2.90 -19.98
CA PHE A 240 -1.14 4.07 -19.44
C PHE A 240 -2.64 3.82 -19.23
N ALA A 241 -3.33 3.25 -20.23
CA ALA A 241 -4.74 2.91 -20.13
C ALA A 241 -5.03 1.92 -18.99
N LEU A 242 -4.15 0.93 -18.80
CA LEU A 242 -4.26 -0.03 -17.72
C LEU A 242 -4.17 0.67 -16.36
N GLY A 243 -3.18 1.55 -16.18
CA GLY A 243 -3.05 2.31 -14.94
C GLY A 243 -4.24 3.23 -14.67
N LEU A 244 -4.72 3.91 -15.72
CA LEU A 244 -5.89 4.79 -15.65
C LEU A 244 -7.14 4.03 -15.20
N ILE A 245 -7.44 2.90 -15.87
CA ILE A 245 -8.62 2.08 -15.57
C ILE A 245 -8.56 1.46 -14.16
N GLU A 246 -7.37 1.12 -13.68
CA GLU A 246 -7.20 0.55 -12.34
C GLU A 246 -7.62 1.52 -11.23
N CYS A 247 -7.37 2.83 -11.40
CA CYS A 247 -7.52 3.81 -10.33
C CYS A 247 -8.57 4.88 -10.59
N ILE A 248 -9.24 4.89 -11.74
CA ILE A 248 -10.31 5.83 -11.99
C ILE A 248 -11.48 5.59 -11.03
N ASP A 249 -11.99 6.66 -10.44
CA ASP A 249 -13.24 6.66 -9.70
C ASP A 249 -14.41 6.73 -10.70
N LEU A 250 -15.32 5.76 -10.60
CA LEU A 250 -16.47 5.65 -11.48
C LEU A 250 -17.74 6.27 -10.89
N GLU A 251 -17.69 6.77 -9.65
CA GLU A 251 -18.87 7.37 -9.00
C GLU A 251 -19.32 8.67 -9.70
N TYR A 252 -18.39 9.48 -10.21
CA TYR A 252 -18.67 10.83 -10.75
C TYR A 252 -18.34 10.99 -12.24
N ILE A 253 -18.02 9.90 -12.92
CA ILE A 253 -17.65 9.94 -14.33
C ILE A 253 -18.86 10.23 -15.22
N GLN A 254 -18.69 11.11 -16.21
CA GLN A 254 -19.75 11.40 -17.18
C GLN A 254 -19.95 10.21 -18.13
N ASP A 255 -21.20 9.86 -18.42
CA ASP A 255 -21.57 8.72 -19.29
C ASP A 255 -20.75 8.63 -20.58
N LYS A 256 -20.62 9.75 -21.32
CA LYS A 256 -19.86 9.77 -22.57
C LYS A 256 -18.40 9.33 -22.37
N VAL A 257 -17.76 9.83 -21.32
CA VAL A 257 -16.36 9.51 -21.00
C VAL A 257 -16.22 8.07 -20.54
N PHE A 258 -17.17 7.62 -19.71
CA PHE A 258 -17.27 6.23 -19.28
C PHE A 258 -17.34 5.26 -20.46
N PHE A 259 -18.24 5.52 -21.42
CA PHE A 259 -18.39 4.65 -22.60
C PHE A 259 -17.15 4.67 -23.50
N GLU A 260 -16.41 5.78 -23.59
CA GLU A 260 -15.14 5.78 -24.33
C GLU A 260 -14.07 4.91 -23.65
N LEU A 261 -13.92 5.01 -22.33
CA LEU A 261 -12.98 4.15 -21.58
C LEU A 261 -13.37 2.67 -21.66
N LEU A 262 -14.67 2.38 -21.54
CA LEU A 262 -15.19 1.03 -21.71
C LEU A 262 -14.88 0.48 -23.11
N ASN A 263 -15.08 1.28 -24.17
CA ASN A 263 -14.73 0.87 -25.53
C ASN A 263 -13.23 0.65 -25.75
N ILE A 264 -12.37 1.39 -25.05
CA ILE A 264 -10.92 1.15 -25.05
C ILE A 264 -10.63 -0.19 -24.37
N ALA A 265 -11.22 -0.40 -23.18
CA ALA A 265 -11.00 -1.59 -22.38
C ALA A 265 -11.41 -2.88 -23.09
N LEU A 266 -12.58 -2.88 -23.74
CA LEU A 266 -13.15 -4.06 -24.39
C LEU A 266 -12.37 -4.53 -25.63
N LYS A 267 -11.43 -3.74 -26.15
CA LYS A 267 -10.57 -4.11 -27.29
C LYS A 267 -9.35 -4.94 -26.90
N ASP A 268 -9.03 -5.04 -25.61
CA ASP A 268 -7.85 -5.77 -25.12
C ASP A 268 -8.19 -6.61 -23.89
N CYS A 269 -7.73 -7.87 -23.85
CA CYS A 269 -8.02 -8.79 -22.75
C CYS A 269 -7.58 -8.25 -21.37
N LYS A 270 -6.39 -7.64 -21.26
CA LYS A 270 -5.89 -7.14 -19.98
C LYS A 270 -6.67 -5.91 -19.52
N LEU A 271 -6.98 -5.01 -20.45
CA LEU A 271 -7.77 -3.81 -20.13
C LEU A 271 -9.22 -4.19 -19.80
N SER A 272 -9.80 -5.17 -20.51
CA SER A 272 -11.13 -5.73 -20.22
C SER A 272 -11.20 -6.28 -18.80
N PHE A 273 -10.21 -7.09 -18.41
CA PHE A 273 -10.13 -7.64 -17.05
C PHE A 273 -9.97 -6.54 -15.99
N ALA A 274 -9.11 -5.54 -16.24
CA ALA A 274 -8.91 -4.42 -15.32
C ALA A 274 -10.18 -3.57 -15.16
N MET A 275 -10.85 -3.25 -16.27
CA MET A 275 -12.11 -2.49 -16.26
C MET A 275 -13.21 -3.27 -15.55
N GLY A 276 -13.32 -4.58 -15.81
CA GLY A 276 -14.23 -5.45 -15.07
C GLY A 276 -13.91 -5.44 -13.57
N THR A 277 -12.64 -5.54 -13.18
CA THR A 277 -12.25 -5.51 -11.77
C THR A 277 -12.64 -4.20 -11.10
N ASN A 278 -12.32 -3.06 -11.72
CA ASN A 278 -12.65 -1.74 -11.17
C ASN A 278 -14.18 -1.54 -11.08
N LEU A 279 -14.94 -1.91 -12.11
CA LEU A 279 -16.41 -1.87 -12.08
C LEU A 279 -17.02 -2.80 -11.03
N GLY A 280 -16.44 -3.99 -10.84
CA GLY A 280 -16.90 -4.94 -9.83
C GLY A 280 -16.70 -4.38 -8.41
N GLN A 281 -15.55 -3.73 -8.17
CA GLN A 281 -15.27 -3.06 -6.89
C GLN A 281 -16.24 -1.89 -6.63
N ASN A 282 -16.56 -1.13 -7.67
CA ASN A 282 -17.41 0.07 -7.57
C ASN A 282 -18.90 -0.20 -7.86
N PHE A 283 -19.34 -1.46 -7.93
CA PHE A 283 -20.68 -1.82 -8.43
C PHE A 283 -21.82 -1.20 -7.63
N SER A 284 -21.65 -1.04 -6.31
CA SER A 284 -22.64 -0.41 -5.42
C SER A 284 -22.87 1.08 -5.69
N TYR A 285 -21.95 1.74 -6.41
CA TYR A 285 -22.03 3.15 -6.78
C TYR A 285 -22.61 3.37 -8.17
N LEU A 286 -22.71 2.32 -8.98
CA LEU A 286 -23.25 2.41 -10.33
C LEU A 286 -24.76 2.67 -10.28
N THR A 287 -25.25 3.45 -11.24
CA THR A 287 -26.68 3.60 -11.51
C THR A 287 -27.27 2.28 -12.02
N GLU A 288 -28.58 2.08 -11.89
CA GLU A 288 -29.23 0.84 -12.35
C GLU A 288 -29.05 0.58 -13.85
N ASP A 289 -29.01 1.64 -14.66
CA ASP A 289 -28.74 1.55 -16.10
C ASP A 289 -27.31 1.04 -16.37
N LEU A 290 -26.33 1.58 -15.64
CA LEU A 290 -24.94 1.15 -15.74
C LEU A 290 -24.76 -0.29 -15.24
N LYS A 291 -25.38 -0.68 -14.11
CA LYS A 291 -25.36 -2.07 -13.62
C LYS A 291 -25.90 -3.03 -14.68
N SER A 292 -27.03 -2.69 -15.29
CA SER A 292 -27.65 -3.51 -16.34
C SER A 292 -26.74 -3.63 -17.57
N LYS A 293 -26.07 -2.53 -17.95
CA LYS A 293 -25.11 -2.56 -19.06
C LYS A 293 -23.88 -3.39 -18.76
N VAL A 294 -23.35 -3.30 -17.53
CA VAL A 294 -22.23 -4.14 -17.06
C VAL A 294 -22.59 -5.62 -17.15
N GLU A 295 -23.79 -5.99 -16.69
CA GLU A 295 -24.29 -7.37 -16.79
C GLU A 295 -24.34 -7.87 -18.23
N GLU A 296 -24.89 -7.09 -19.16
CA GLU A 296 -24.93 -7.41 -20.59
C GLU A 296 -23.53 -7.73 -21.12
N ILE A 297 -22.55 -6.85 -20.84
CA ILE A 297 -21.17 -6.99 -21.32
C ILE A 297 -20.50 -8.24 -20.75
N THR A 298 -20.85 -8.68 -19.53
CA THR A 298 -20.30 -9.94 -19.00
C THR A 298 -20.63 -11.16 -19.86
N PHE A 299 -21.75 -11.14 -20.60
CA PHE A 299 -22.10 -12.23 -21.51
C PHE A 299 -21.41 -12.11 -22.88
N GLU A 300 -20.90 -10.92 -23.23
CA GLU A 300 -20.25 -10.64 -24.51
C GLU A 300 -18.72 -10.77 -24.43
N ASN A 301 -18.12 -10.40 -23.29
CA ASN A 301 -16.67 -10.37 -23.10
C ASN A 301 -16.25 -11.18 -21.87
N LYS A 302 -15.61 -12.32 -22.14
CA LYS A 302 -15.11 -13.27 -21.14
C LYS A 302 -14.14 -12.64 -20.13
N GLU A 303 -13.17 -11.86 -20.59
CA GLU A 303 -12.14 -11.29 -19.71
C GLU A 303 -12.70 -10.19 -18.82
N PHE A 304 -13.63 -9.40 -19.35
CA PHE A 304 -14.43 -8.46 -18.57
C PHE A 304 -15.27 -9.18 -17.51
N ALA A 305 -15.94 -10.28 -17.86
CA ALA A 305 -16.73 -11.08 -16.92
C ALA A 305 -15.87 -11.64 -15.77
N LYS A 306 -14.68 -12.16 -16.08
CA LYS A 306 -13.70 -12.59 -15.06
C LYS A 306 -13.25 -11.45 -14.17
N GLY A 307 -12.94 -10.30 -14.77
CA GLY A 307 -12.58 -9.09 -14.05
C GLY A 307 -13.68 -8.66 -13.08
N ILE A 308 -14.93 -8.59 -13.56
CA ILE A 308 -16.12 -8.28 -12.76
C ILE A 308 -16.25 -9.21 -11.57
N GLY A 309 -16.14 -10.53 -11.79
CA GLY A 309 -16.18 -11.50 -10.71
C GLY A 309 -15.06 -11.28 -9.67
N ASN A 310 -13.84 -11.01 -10.14
CA ASN A 310 -12.71 -10.71 -9.26
C ASN A 310 -12.96 -9.42 -8.46
N GLY A 311 -13.44 -8.36 -9.09
CA GLY A 311 -13.80 -7.11 -8.44
C GLY A 311 -14.86 -7.30 -7.35
N PHE A 312 -15.94 -8.02 -7.65
CA PHE A 312 -16.98 -8.36 -6.67
C PHE A 312 -16.42 -9.07 -5.46
N SER A 313 -15.58 -10.09 -5.68
CA SER A 313 -15.04 -10.88 -4.57
C SER A 313 -14.27 -10.05 -3.54
N ILE A 314 -13.66 -8.94 -3.97
CA ILE A 314 -12.98 -7.98 -3.09
C ILE A 314 -14.01 -7.23 -2.25
N THR A 315 -15.12 -6.79 -2.85
CA THR A 315 -16.23 -6.10 -2.16
C THR A 315 -16.95 -6.99 -1.13
N PHE A 316 -16.90 -8.31 -1.25
CA PHE A 316 -17.45 -9.22 -0.22
C PHE A 316 -16.63 -9.22 1.09
N ASN A 317 -15.42 -8.66 1.10
CA ASN A 317 -14.56 -8.69 2.27
C ASN A 317 -14.88 -7.57 3.28
N LYS A 318 -15.79 -7.87 4.19
CA LYS A 318 -16.19 -6.97 5.30
C LYS A 318 -15.05 -6.51 6.21
N PHE A 319 -13.91 -7.22 6.24
CA PHE A 319 -12.76 -6.78 7.03
C PHE A 319 -12.09 -5.55 6.40
N PHE A 320 -12.09 -5.44 5.06
CA PHE A 320 -11.56 -4.24 4.39
C PHE A 320 -12.47 -3.03 4.55
N ASP A 321 -13.77 -3.22 4.75
CA ASP A 321 -14.72 -2.12 4.97
C ASP A 321 -14.35 -1.25 6.19
N LEU A 322 -13.71 -1.85 7.21
CA LEU A 322 -13.24 -1.12 8.40
C LEU A 322 -12.08 -0.16 8.11
N PHE A 323 -11.30 -0.39 7.04
CA PHE A 323 -10.08 0.35 6.74
C PHE A 323 -10.16 1.20 5.46
N MET A 324 -11.02 0.83 4.51
CA MET A 324 -10.98 1.37 3.14
C MET A 324 -12.16 2.28 2.76
N ASN A 325 -13.06 2.63 3.70
CA ASN A 325 -14.25 3.46 3.42
C ASN A 325 -15.14 2.95 2.26
N TYR A 326 -15.07 1.66 1.92
CA TYR A 326 -16.00 1.09 0.94
C TYR A 326 -17.41 1.11 1.51
N LYS A 327 -18.36 1.59 0.71
CA LYS A 327 -19.78 1.54 1.07
C LYS A 327 -20.21 0.07 1.10
N GLU A 328 -20.86 -0.34 2.19
CA GLU A 328 -21.36 -1.70 2.34
C GLU A 328 -22.21 -2.10 1.12
N LEU A 329 -21.85 -3.23 0.49
CA LEU A 329 -22.61 -3.80 -0.61
C LEU A 329 -24.02 -4.12 -0.10
N LYS A 330 -25.04 -3.52 -0.73
CA LYS A 330 -26.43 -3.79 -0.38
C LYS A 330 -26.75 -5.26 -0.62
N GLU A 331 -27.60 -5.84 0.23
CA GLU A 331 -28.03 -7.25 0.10
C GLU A 331 -28.65 -7.53 -1.29
N GLU A 332 -29.38 -6.58 -1.85
CA GLU A 332 -29.96 -6.66 -3.20
C GLU A 332 -28.87 -6.82 -4.28
N ASP A 333 -27.78 -6.04 -4.18
CA ASP A 333 -26.64 -6.12 -5.09
C ASP A 333 -25.86 -7.42 -4.88
N GLU A 334 -25.70 -7.87 -3.63
CA GLU A 334 -25.09 -9.16 -3.29
C GLU A 334 -25.84 -10.33 -3.97
N ILE A 335 -27.17 -10.35 -3.86
CA ILE A 335 -28.03 -11.36 -4.50
C ILE A 335 -27.93 -11.28 -6.02
N ARG A 336 -27.93 -10.06 -6.57
CA ARG A 336 -27.83 -9.81 -8.01
C ARG A 336 -26.52 -10.36 -8.57
N ILE A 337 -25.39 -10.05 -7.92
CA ILE A 337 -24.06 -10.53 -8.27
C ILE A 337 -23.99 -12.07 -8.25
N LEU A 338 -24.50 -12.70 -7.19
CA LEU A 338 -24.49 -14.15 -7.08
C LEU A 338 -25.39 -14.82 -8.13
N ASN A 339 -26.51 -14.21 -8.49
CA ASN A 339 -27.37 -14.67 -9.58
C ASN A 339 -26.67 -14.55 -10.94
N LEU A 340 -25.93 -13.47 -11.16
CA LEU A 340 -25.14 -13.28 -12.38
C LEU A 340 -24.07 -14.37 -12.48
N ALA A 341 -23.33 -14.63 -11.41
CA ALA A 341 -22.32 -15.67 -11.37
C ALA A 341 -22.90 -17.08 -11.61
N LEU A 342 -24.10 -17.37 -11.11
CA LEU A 342 -24.76 -18.66 -11.39
C LEU A 342 -25.15 -18.83 -12.86
N LYS A 343 -25.33 -17.73 -13.61
CA LYS A 343 -25.66 -17.72 -15.04
C LYS A 343 -24.45 -17.60 -15.94
N ASN A 344 -23.33 -17.07 -15.44
CA ASN A 344 -22.13 -16.78 -16.19
C ASN A 344 -20.90 -17.39 -15.51
N LYS A 345 -20.36 -18.47 -16.11
CA LYS A 345 -19.21 -19.21 -15.58
C LYS A 345 -17.96 -18.36 -15.41
N ASP A 346 -17.76 -17.34 -16.25
CA ASP A 346 -16.57 -16.50 -16.22
C ASP A 346 -16.63 -15.50 -15.06
N VAL A 347 -17.83 -14.97 -14.75
CA VAL A 347 -18.08 -14.22 -13.51
C VAL A 347 -17.87 -15.14 -12.29
N ALA A 348 -18.41 -16.37 -12.31
CA ALA A 348 -18.21 -17.32 -11.22
C ALA A 348 -16.73 -17.63 -10.99
N GLU A 349 -15.95 -17.83 -12.06
CA GLU A 349 -14.51 -18.06 -11.97
C GLU A 349 -13.81 -16.89 -11.27
N GLY A 350 -14.10 -15.64 -11.67
CA GLY A 350 -13.55 -14.44 -11.04
C GLY A 350 -13.91 -14.34 -9.55
N ILE A 351 -15.17 -14.63 -9.20
CA ILE A 351 -15.62 -14.61 -7.80
C ILE A 351 -14.89 -15.66 -6.95
N LEU A 352 -14.78 -16.89 -7.47
CA LEU A 352 -14.22 -18.04 -6.76
C LEU A 352 -12.69 -17.99 -6.62
N GLN A 353 -12.00 -17.17 -7.43
CA GLN A 353 -10.56 -16.92 -7.25
C GLN A 353 -10.26 -16.38 -5.84
N ASN A 354 -11.11 -15.53 -5.27
CA ASN A 354 -10.99 -15.03 -3.90
C ASN A 354 -12.03 -15.64 -2.95
N LEU A 355 -12.17 -16.97 -3.00
CA LEU A 355 -13.13 -17.74 -2.20
C LEU A 355 -13.12 -17.43 -0.69
N SER A 356 -11.96 -17.03 -0.13
CA SER A 356 -11.79 -16.63 1.27
C SER A 356 -12.63 -15.41 1.66
N TYR A 357 -12.95 -14.53 0.71
CA TYR A 357 -13.77 -13.36 0.95
C TYR A 357 -15.26 -13.70 0.84
N ILE A 358 -15.67 -14.39 -0.22
CA ILE A 358 -17.10 -14.67 -0.46
C ILE A 358 -17.68 -15.68 0.51
N ILE A 359 -16.87 -16.55 1.11
CA ILE A 359 -17.36 -17.50 2.11
C ILE A 359 -17.98 -16.75 3.30
N LEU A 360 -17.67 -15.46 3.50
CA LEU A 360 -18.28 -14.58 4.50
C LEU A 360 -19.71 -14.13 4.15
N SER A 361 -20.15 -14.28 2.89
CA SER A 361 -21.52 -13.96 2.43
C SER A 361 -22.60 -14.59 3.31
N LYS A 362 -23.75 -13.92 3.44
CA LYS A 362 -24.93 -14.48 4.13
C LYS A 362 -25.68 -15.50 3.26
N HIS A 363 -25.47 -15.49 1.95
CA HIS A 363 -26.20 -16.33 0.99
C HIS A 363 -25.50 -17.67 0.74
N LYS A 364 -25.32 -18.46 1.80
CA LYS A 364 -24.53 -19.71 1.80
C LYS A 364 -24.96 -20.70 0.72
N ASN A 365 -26.26 -20.84 0.51
CA ASN A 365 -26.84 -21.74 -0.50
C ASN A 365 -26.43 -21.35 -1.93
N LYS A 366 -26.31 -20.05 -2.24
CA LYS A 366 -25.83 -19.59 -3.56
C LYS A 366 -24.34 -19.85 -3.72
N ILE A 367 -23.54 -19.62 -2.66
CA ILE A 367 -22.11 -19.94 -2.67
C ILE A 367 -21.88 -21.43 -2.90
N LEU A 368 -22.64 -22.29 -2.22
CA LEU A 368 -22.55 -23.74 -2.42
C LEU A 368 -22.88 -24.15 -3.87
N LYS A 369 -23.97 -23.61 -4.43
CA LYS A 369 -24.31 -23.85 -5.84
C LYS A 369 -23.24 -23.34 -6.82
N LEU A 370 -22.60 -22.21 -6.52
CA LEU A 370 -21.51 -21.70 -7.33
C LEU A 370 -20.31 -22.65 -7.30
N VAL A 371 -19.94 -23.16 -6.12
CA VAL A 371 -18.83 -24.12 -5.98
C VAL A 371 -19.18 -25.46 -6.64
N GLU A 372 -20.42 -25.93 -6.49
CA GLU A 372 -20.93 -27.14 -7.14
C GLU A 372 -20.83 -27.06 -8.67
N ASN A 373 -21.21 -25.93 -9.24
CA ASN A 373 -21.11 -25.69 -10.69
C ASN A 373 -19.66 -25.51 -11.18
N ASN A 374 -18.68 -25.41 -10.28
CA ASN A 374 -17.28 -25.16 -10.60
C ASN A 374 -16.34 -26.08 -9.78
N GLU A 375 -16.37 -27.38 -10.10
CA GLU A 375 -15.75 -28.46 -9.33
C GLU A 375 -14.28 -28.22 -8.92
N GLN A 376 -13.51 -27.51 -9.75
CA GLN A 376 -12.11 -27.17 -9.49
C GLN A 376 -11.90 -26.34 -8.21
N TYR A 377 -12.93 -25.69 -7.69
CA TYR A 377 -12.88 -24.92 -6.44
C TYR A 377 -13.36 -25.68 -5.21
N ILE A 378 -13.89 -26.91 -5.35
CA ILE A 378 -14.41 -27.70 -4.21
C ILE A 378 -13.33 -27.93 -3.16
N GLU A 379 -12.11 -28.31 -3.57
CA GLU A 379 -11.03 -28.57 -2.61
C GLU A 379 -10.67 -27.32 -1.80
N LYS A 380 -10.52 -26.18 -2.48
CA LYS A 380 -10.22 -24.89 -1.83
C LYS A 380 -11.37 -24.48 -0.91
N PHE A 381 -12.60 -24.71 -1.32
CA PHE A 381 -13.80 -24.43 -0.52
C PHE A 381 -13.82 -25.23 0.78
N LEU A 382 -13.62 -26.55 0.70
CA LEU A 382 -13.61 -27.43 1.87
C LEU A 382 -12.54 -27.00 2.88
N LYS A 383 -11.32 -26.70 2.41
CA LYS A 383 -10.24 -26.20 3.29
C LYS A 383 -10.61 -24.89 4.01
N LEU A 384 -11.41 -24.03 3.38
CA LEU A 384 -11.88 -22.78 3.98
C LEU A 384 -13.09 -22.94 4.91
N LEU A 385 -13.84 -24.04 4.80
CA LEU A 385 -14.98 -24.28 5.69
C LEU A 385 -14.53 -24.31 7.15
N ASN A 386 -13.55 -25.15 7.50
CA ASN A 386 -12.98 -25.29 8.85
C ASN A 386 -14.01 -24.98 9.97
N ARG A 387 -13.75 -23.97 10.82
CA ARG A 387 -14.60 -23.52 11.94
C ARG A 387 -15.98 -22.99 11.54
N ARG A 388 -16.23 -22.79 10.25
CA ARG A 388 -17.43 -22.18 9.67
C ARG A 388 -18.41 -23.20 9.12
N VAL A 389 -18.14 -24.48 9.26
CA VAL A 389 -19.06 -25.54 8.85
C VAL A 389 -20.44 -25.45 9.52
N ASN A 390 -20.51 -24.81 10.70
CA ASN A 390 -21.76 -24.49 11.37
C ASN A 390 -22.65 -23.51 10.60
N GLU A 391 -22.12 -22.74 9.66
CA GLU A 391 -22.88 -21.79 8.85
C GLU A 391 -23.55 -22.41 7.62
N PHE A 392 -23.18 -23.62 7.23
CA PHE A 392 -23.67 -24.28 6.01
C PHE A 392 -24.65 -25.42 6.31
N ASP A 393 -25.54 -25.73 5.37
CA ASP A 393 -26.37 -26.94 5.49
C ASP A 393 -25.51 -28.19 5.26
N ILE A 394 -25.62 -29.16 6.18
CA ILE A 394 -24.77 -30.36 6.17
C ILE A 394 -25.14 -31.30 5.01
N ASP A 395 -26.42 -31.38 4.62
CA ASP A 395 -26.85 -32.26 3.52
C ASP A 395 -26.35 -31.69 2.19
N GLU A 396 -26.38 -30.37 2.02
CA GLU A 396 -25.78 -29.71 0.84
C GLU A 396 -24.26 -29.95 0.76
N LEU A 397 -23.54 -29.93 1.89
CA LEU A 397 -22.11 -30.24 1.92
C LEU A 397 -21.83 -31.70 1.52
N PHE A 398 -22.65 -32.64 1.96
CA PHE A 398 -22.53 -34.04 1.54
C PHE A 398 -22.82 -34.23 0.06
N ASN A 399 -23.77 -33.49 -0.52
CA ASN A 399 -24.06 -33.55 -1.94
C ASN A 399 -22.91 -32.98 -2.78
N LEU A 400 -22.24 -31.94 -2.28
CA LEU A 400 -21.08 -31.32 -2.90
C LEU A 400 -19.86 -32.25 -2.92
N ALA A 401 -19.61 -32.96 -1.82
CA ALA A 401 -18.41 -33.77 -1.63
C ALA A 401 -18.58 -35.19 -2.22
N LYS A 402 -17.86 -35.49 -3.30
CA LYS A 402 -17.83 -36.83 -3.92
C LYS A 402 -16.41 -37.38 -3.97
N GLY A 403 -16.27 -38.70 -3.81
CA GLY A 403 -14.98 -39.42 -3.87
C GLY A 403 -13.95 -38.81 -2.90
N LYS A 404 -12.80 -38.36 -3.42
CA LYS A 404 -11.73 -37.75 -2.59
C LYS A 404 -12.19 -36.56 -1.75
N TYR A 405 -13.19 -35.80 -2.20
CA TYR A 405 -13.71 -34.65 -1.44
C TYR A 405 -14.55 -35.08 -0.24
N MET A 406 -15.14 -36.28 -0.29
CA MET A 406 -15.88 -36.87 0.83
C MET A 406 -14.95 -37.21 1.99
N VAL A 407 -13.74 -37.69 1.70
CA VAL A 407 -12.67 -37.92 2.69
C VAL A 407 -12.28 -36.60 3.38
N GLU A 408 -12.06 -35.54 2.60
CA GLU A 408 -11.69 -34.24 3.15
C GLU A 408 -12.82 -33.64 4.02
N LEU A 409 -14.07 -33.74 3.58
CA LEU A 409 -15.23 -33.33 4.37
C LEU A 409 -15.34 -34.14 5.68
N GLY A 410 -15.03 -35.44 5.64
CA GLY A 410 -14.92 -36.30 6.82
C GLY A 410 -13.98 -35.75 7.89
N LYS A 411 -12.78 -35.33 7.48
CA LYS A 411 -11.78 -34.73 8.37
C LYS A 411 -12.31 -33.45 9.02
N ILE A 412 -12.80 -32.52 8.19
CA ILE A 412 -13.30 -31.22 8.64
C ILE A 412 -14.47 -31.39 9.63
N LEU A 413 -15.40 -32.29 9.33
CA LEU A 413 -16.56 -32.52 10.19
C LEU A 413 -16.19 -33.22 11.51
N CYS A 414 -15.16 -34.06 11.51
CA CYS A 414 -14.64 -34.65 12.75
C CYS A 414 -13.97 -33.60 13.64
N GLU A 415 -13.07 -32.78 13.07
CA GLU A 415 -12.37 -31.71 13.80
C GLU A 415 -13.35 -30.72 14.46
N ASN A 416 -14.48 -30.47 13.80
CA ASN A 416 -15.49 -29.53 14.27
C ASN A 416 -16.66 -30.20 15.01
N PHE A 417 -16.71 -31.54 15.07
CA PHE A 417 -17.84 -32.30 15.60
C PHE A 417 -18.30 -31.85 17.00
N PRO A 418 -17.40 -31.56 17.96
CA PRO A 418 -17.81 -31.11 19.30
C PRO A 418 -18.54 -29.76 19.31
N GLN A 419 -18.27 -28.90 18.33
CA GLN A 419 -18.85 -27.55 18.21
C GLN A 419 -20.16 -27.53 17.42
N LEU A 420 -20.54 -28.64 16.79
CA LEU A 420 -21.77 -28.73 16.00
C LEU A 420 -23.01 -28.87 16.89
N ASN A 421 -24.12 -28.29 16.43
CA ASN A 421 -25.41 -28.49 17.09
C ASN A 421 -25.87 -29.97 17.01
N LYS A 422 -26.83 -30.35 17.85
CA LYS A 422 -27.29 -31.75 17.98
C LYS A 422 -27.85 -32.31 16.66
N GLU A 423 -28.55 -31.50 15.89
CA GLU A 423 -29.15 -31.90 14.62
C GLU A 423 -28.07 -32.26 13.58
N LYS A 424 -27.07 -31.39 13.41
CA LYS A 424 -25.94 -31.62 12.50
C LYS A 424 -25.12 -32.84 12.89
N ARG A 425 -24.85 -33.03 14.19
CA ARG A 425 -24.17 -34.24 14.69
C ARG A 425 -24.92 -35.52 14.35
N LYS A 426 -26.25 -35.52 14.47
CA LYS A 426 -27.09 -36.66 14.10
C LYS A 426 -26.96 -36.98 12.60
N LYS A 427 -27.08 -35.97 11.72
CA LYS A 427 -26.92 -36.14 10.26
C LYS A 427 -25.54 -36.69 9.91
N ILE A 428 -24.48 -36.26 10.60
CA ILE A 428 -23.12 -36.76 10.40
C ILE A 428 -23.00 -38.24 10.78
N ILE A 429 -23.55 -38.65 11.92
CA ILE A 429 -23.55 -40.05 12.36
C ILE A 429 -24.28 -40.94 11.35
N GLU A 430 -25.40 -40.46 10.81
CA GLU A 430 -26.16 -41.17 9.77
C GLU A 430 -25.38 -41.33 8.45
N LYS A 431 -24.35 -40.50 8.21
CA LYS A 431 -23.48 -40.60 7.03
C LYS A 431 -22.20 -41.41 7.23
N ILE A 432 -21.95 -41.93 8.43
CA ILE A 432 -20.80 -42.83 8.70
C ILE A 432 -20.83 -44.11 7.85
N GLU A 433 -21.99 -44.51 7.33
CA GLU A 433 -22.08 -45.67 6.41
C GLU A 433 -21.37 -45.43 5.06
N ASN A 434 -21.12 -44.17 4.69
CA ASN A 434 -20.33 -43.84 3.50
C ASN A 434 -18.84 -44.10 3.79
N ARG A 435 -18.25 -45.07 3.08
CA ARG A 435 -16.87 -45.51 3.27
C ARG A 435 -15.85 -44.37 3.17
N ASP A 436 -15.96 -43.51 2.17
CA ASP A 436 -14.99 -42.42 1.94
C ASP A 436 -15.10 -41.35 3.05
N PHE A 437 -16.34 -41.02 3.44
CA PHE A 437 -16.59 -40.11 4.55
C PHE A 437 -16.01 -40.65 5.86
N TYR A 438 -16.31 -41.91 6.18
CA TYR A 438 -15.85 -42.57 7.39
C TYR A 438 -14.33 -42.64 7.47
N GLN A 439 -13.66 -42.96 6.36
CA GLN A 439 -12.21 -42.95 6.27
C GLN A 439 -11.64 -41.57 6.67
N GLY A 440 -12.18 -40.49 6.10
CA GLY A 440 -11.78 -39.13 6.46
C GLY A 440 -12.05 -38.78 7.93
N PHE A 441 -13.20 -39.25 8.45
CA PHE A 441 -13.59 -39.01 9.84
C PHE A 441 -12.66 -39.72 10.83
N LEU A 442 -12.15 -40.93 10.51
CA LEU A 442 -11.15 -41.64 11.30
C LEU A 442 -9.80 -40.94 11.30
N GLU A 443 -9.35 -40.46 10.13
CA GLU A 443 -8.04 -39.79 9.97
C GLU A 443 -7.87 -38.50 10.80
N CYS A 444 -8.97 -37.90 11.26
CA CYS A 444 -8.91 -36.76 12.18
C CYS A 444 -8.41 -37.16 13.57
N GLY A 445 -8.74 -38.36 14.06
CA GLY A 445 -8.44 -38.80 15.43
C GLY A 445 -6.94 -38.96 15.71
N ASP A 446 -6.18 -39.37 14.69
CA ASP A 446 -4.74 -39.66 14.79
C ASP A 446 -3.86 -38.40 14.99
N LYS A 447 -4.41 -37.19 14.81
CA LYS A 447 -3.68 -35.93 15.04
C LYS A 447 -3.86 -35.36 16.45
N THR A 448 -4.77 -35.92 17.24
CA THR A 448 -5.12 -35.42 18.58
C THR A 448 -4.65 -36.32 19.73
N SER A 449 -3.88 -37.38 19.42
CA SER A 449 -3.29 -38.31 20.39
C SER A 449 -1.86 -37.95 20.77
#